data_AF-A0A7Y4SE01-F1
#
_entry.id   AF-A0A7Y4SE01-F1
#
_cell.length_a   1.000
_cell.length_b   1.000
_cell.length_c   1.000
_cell.angle_alpha   90.00
_cell.angle_beta   90.00
_cell.angle_gamma   90.00
#
_symmetry.space_group_name_H-M   'P 1'
#
loop_
_entity.id
_entity.type
_entity.pdbx_description
1 polymer ?
#
loop_
_entity_poly.entity_id
_entity_poly.type
_entity_poly.pdbx_seq_one_letter_code
_entity_poly.pdbx_strand_id
1 'polypeptide(L)' 'MALVTGAPLVPVRLIDTARALARGRIGFPKLRVIVGEPIKVVRAPEDPVAATELTERLRVAVKSLA' A
#
# COMPACT_ATOMS: atom_id res chain seq x y z
N MET A 1 9.85 10.30 -0.09
CA MET A 1 10.20 9.62 -1.36
C MET A 1 9.23 9.92 -2.50
N ALA A 2 7.97 9.45 -2.48
CA ALA A 2 7.04 9.68 -3.61
C ALA A 2 6.71 11.15 -3.86
N LEU A 3 6.52 11.95 -2.80
CA LEU A 3 6.31 13.40 -2.93
C LEU A 3 7.50 14.14 -3.54
N VAL A 4 8.72 13.76 -3.17
CA VAL A 4 9.95 14.39 -3.67
C VAL A 4 10.17 14.10 -5.16
N THR A 5 9.73 12.93 -5.61
CA THR A 5 9.93 12.42 -6.98
C THR A 5 8.75 12.68 -7.90
N GLY A 6 7.53 12.85 -7.36
CA GLY A 6 6.30 12.87 -8.14
C GLY A 6 5.94 11.50 -8.76
N ALA A 7 6.61 10.42 -8.32
CA ALA A 7 6.36 9.09 -8.86
C ALA A 7 4.95 8.60 -8.45
N PRO A 8 4.20 7.97 -9.36
CA PRO A 8 2.89 7.42 -9.04
C PRO A 8 3.02 6.31 -8.00
N LEU A 9 2.05 6.23 -7.10
CA LEU A 9 1.97 5.21 -6.06
C LEU A 9 0.95 4.14 -6.42
N VAL A 10 1.36 2.88 -6.40
CA VAL A 10 0.46 1.76 -6.69
C VAL A 10 -0.02 1.15 -5.38
N PRO A 11 -1.33 1.17 -5.06
CA PRO A 11 -1.87 0.52 -3.88
C PRO A 11 -1.86 -1.00 -4.07
N VAL A 12 -1.31 -1.72 -3.09
CA VAL A 12 -1.27 -3.19 -3.08
C VAL A 12 -1.86 -3.70 -1.78
N ARG A 13 -2.82 -4.63 -1.88
CA ARG A 13 -3.40 -5.33 -0.72
C ARG A 13 -2.96 -6.79 -0.73
N LEU A 14 -2.38 -7.22 0.37
CA LEU A 14 -1.99 -8.60 0.62
C LEU A 14 -3.03 -9.28 1.52
N ILE A 15 -3.58 -10.41 1.07
CA ILE A 15 -4.60 -11.17 1.78
C ILE A 15 -4.03 -12.52 2.22
N ASP A 16 -4.41 -12.94 3.43
CA ASP A 16 -4.03 -14.21 4.07
C ASP A 16 -2.52 -14.40 4.35
N THR A 17 -1.71 -13.36 4.17
CA THR A 17 -0.26 -13.40 4.47
C THR A 17 0.06 -13.58 5.94
N ALA A 18 -0.77 -13.06 6.85
CA ALA A 18 -0.59 -13.25 8.29
C ALA A 18 -0.63 -14.75 8.68
N ARG A 19 -1.43 -15.56 7.99
CA ARG A 19 -1.49 -17.01 8.20
C ARG A 19 -0.24 -17.72 7.70
N ALA A 20 0.36 -17.22 6.62
CA ALA A 20 1.62 -17.75 6.08
C ALA A 20 2.83 -17.47 6.96
N LEU A 21 2.79 -16.42 7.76
CA LEU A 21 3.88 -16.03 8.65
C LEU A 21 3.65 -16.47 10.11
N ALA A 22 2.57 -17.20 10.40
CA ALA A 22 2.24 -17.65 11.74
C ALA A 22 3.22 -18.74 12.21
N ARG A 23 3.87 -18.53 13.37
CA ARG A 23 4.77 -19.52 13.98
C ARG A 23 4.05 -20.84 14.24
N GLY A 24 4.73 -21.96 13.97
CA GLY A 24 4.25 -23.31 14.30
C GLY A 24 3.22 -23.91 13.34
N ARG A 25 2.91 -23.25 12.22
CA ARG A 25 2.03 -23.82 11.18
C ARG A 25 2.79 -24.00 9.87
N ILE A 26 3.33 -25.20 9.65
CA ILE A 26 3.86 -25.61 8.35
C ILE A 26 2.67 -25.95 7.44
N GLY A 27 2.54 -25.27 6.32
CA GLY A 27 1.47 -25.52 5.35
C GLY A 27 1.61 -24.65 4.10
N PHE A 28 0.70 -24.84 3.15
CA PHE A 28 0.62 -24.08 1.90
C PHE A 28 -0.64 -23.19 1.91
N PRO A 29 -0.62 -22.05 2.61
CA PRO A 29 -1.78 -21.15 2.64
C PRO A 29 -2.05 -20.58 1.26
N LYS A 30 -3.32 -20.46 0.90
CA LYS A 30 -3.72 -19.69 -0.28
C LYS A 30 -3.50 -18.21 0.03
N LEU A 31 -2.69 -17.55 -0.80
CA LEU A 31 -2.42 -16.12 -0.72
C LEU A 31 -3.13 -15.41 -1.87
N ARG A 32 -3.56 -14.17 -1.65
CA ARG A 32 -4.10 -13.31 -2.71
C ARG A 32 -3.45 -11.94 -2.65
N VAL A 33 -3.09 -11.42 -3.82
CA VAL A 33 -2.55 -10.07 -4.02
C VAL A 33 -3.54 -9.31 -4.90
N ILE A 34 -3.93 -8.12 -4.47
CA ILE A 34 -4.75 -7.21 -5.27
C ILE A 34 -3.92 -5.97 -5.54
N VAL A 35 -3.83 -5.59 -6.81
CA VAL A 35 -3.14 -4.40 -7.28
C VAL A 35 -4.21 -3.43 -7.77
N GLY A 36 -4.22 -2.23 -7.21
CA GLY A 36 -5.15 -1.17 -7.62
C GLY A 36 -4.54 -0.20 -8.62
N GLU A 37 -5.36 0.73 -9.07
CA GLU A 37 -4.96 1.78 -10.00
C GLU A 37 -3.89 2.71 -9.39
N PRO A 38 -2.89 3.16 -10.18
CA PRO A 38 -1.88 4.10 -9.70
C PRO A 38 -2.48 5.44 -9.26
N ILE A 39 -2.10 5.88 -8.06
CA ILE A 39 -2.41 7.20 -7.51
C ILE A 39 -1.36 8.18 -8.04
N LYS A 40 -1.81 9.19 -8.79
CA LYS A 40 -0.95 10.29 -9.23
C LYS A 40 -0.49 11.10 -8.02
N VAL A 41 0.81 11.37 -7.95
CA VAL A 41 1.42 12.18 -6.89
C VAL A 41 1.96 13.46 -7.51
N VAL A 42 1.56 14.60 -6.99
CA VAL A 42 2.13 15.89 -7.39
C VAL A 42 3.45 16.06 -6.64
N ARG A 43 4.51 16.42 -7.35
CA ARG A 43 5.82 16.67 -6.75
C ARG A 43 5.73 17.87 -5.81
N ALA A 44 6.23 17.70 -4.59
CA ALA A 44 6.27 18.74 -3.58
C ALA A 44 7.59 18.69 -2.78
N PRO A 45 8.01 19.80 -2.16
CA PRO A 45 9.08 19.79 -1.15
C PRO A 45 8.73 18.83 0.00
N GLU A 46 9.73 18.49 0.82
CA GLU A 46 9.50 17.66 2.00
C GLU A 46 8.65 18.39 3.04
N ASP A 47 7.33 18.26 2.89
CA ASP A 47 6.32 18.74 3.82
C ASP A 47 5.69 17.56 4.56
N PRO A 48 5.86 17.46 5.89
CA PRO A 48 5.24 16.43 6.72
C PRO A 48 3.71 16.37 6.62
N VAL A 49 3.05 17.50 6.40
CA VAL A 49 1.58 17.57 6.28
C VAL A 49 1.15 16.89 4.98
N ALA A 50 1.75 17.28 3.85
CA ALA A 50 1.52 16.64 2.56
C ALA A 50 1.84 15.14 2.57
N ALA A 51 2.90 14.72 3.29
CA ALA A 51 3.26 13.31 3.45
C ALA A 51 2.19 12.52 4.21
N THR A 52 1.64 13.12 5.26
CA THR A 52 0.56 12.52 6.05
C THR A 52 -0.71 12.36 5.22
N GLU A 53 -1.12 13.42 4.51
CA GLU A 53 -2.30 13.37 3.64
C GLU A 53 -2.16 12.32 2.53
N LEU A 54 -1.00 12.24 1.88
CA LEU A 54 -0.74 11.21 0.86
C LEU A 54 -0.82 9.81 1.44
N THR A 55 -0.32 9.61 2.66
CA THR A 55 -0.37 8.33 3.36
C THR A 55 -1.81 7.95 3.72
N GLU A 56 -2.62 8.90 4.17
CA GLU A 56 -4.06 8.70 4.43
C GLU A 56 -4.78 8.25 3.16
N ARG A 57 -4.57 8.94 2.05
CA ARG A 57 -5.16 8.62 0.74
C ARG A 57 -4.76 7.22 0.27
N LEU A 58 -3.48 6.86 0.38
CA LEU A 58 -3.00 5.52 0.04
C LEU A 58 -3.66 4.45 0.91
N ARG A 59 -3.82 4.72 2.22
CA ARG A 59 -4.45 3.76 3.14
C ARG A 59 -5.91 3.51 2.80
N VAL A 60 -6.66 4.57 2.48
CA VAL A 60 -8.05 4.44 2.02
C VAL A 60 -8.12 3.61 0.75
N ALA A 61 -7.26 3.89 -0.23
CA ALA A 61 -7.20 3.13 -1.49
C ALA A 61 -6.88 1.65 -1.27
N VAL A 62 -5.90 1.31 -0.43
CA VAL A 62 -5.58 -0.09 -0.10
C VAL A 62 -6.75 -0.79 0.61
N LYS A 63 -7.46 -0.09 1.52
CA LYS A 63 -8.62 -0.65 2.23
C LYS A 63 -9.80 -0.94 1.29
N SER A 64 -9.97 -0.16 0.23
CA SER A 64 -11.07 -0.35 -0.73
C SER A 64 -10.81 -1.44 -1.77
N LEU A 65 -9.60 -2.01 -1.86
CA LEU A 65 -9.30 -3.13 -2.76
C LEU A 65 -9.99 -4.41 -2.26
N ALA A 66 -10.86 -5.00 -3.08
CA ALA A 66 -11.67 -6.18 -2.75
C ALA A 66 -11.20 -7.47 -3.43
#